data_AF-A0A1A6A4U4-F1
#
_entry.id   AF-A0A1A6A4U4-F1
#
_cell.length_a   1.000
_cell.length_b   1.000
_cell.length_c   1.000
_cell.angle_alpha   90.00
_cell.angle_beta   90.00
_cell.angle_gamma   90.00
#
_symmetry.space_group_name_H-M   'P 1'
#
loop_
_entity.id
_entity.type
_entity.pdbx_description
1 polymer ?
#
loop_
_entity_poly.entity_id
_entity_poly.type
_entity_poly.pdbx_seq_one_letter_code
_entity_poly.pdbx_strand_id
1 'polypeptide(L)'
;MPAKRERENTPSSSSSSLSDKDVKLMMDGQIKKKKKMPPSSPKKTKTSWTAAEEATFKEGINVVVKRHLWTELKNDPQMAQRGANGIAQHWIALYKRM
;
A
#
# COMPACT_ATOMS: atom_id res chain seq x y z
N MET A 1 -13.35 44.22 17.64
CA MET A 1 -14.66 43.66 17.25
C MET A 1 -14.57 42.12 17.32
N PRO A 2 -15.21 41.44 18.27
CA PRO A 2 -15.25 39.98 18.30
C PRO A 2 -16.55 39.47 17.66
N ALA A 3 -16.47 38.53 16.72
CA ALA A 3 -17.62 37.77 16.22
C ALA A 3 -17.56 36.34 16.77
N LYS A 4 -18.63 35.96 17.48
CA LYS A 4 -18.97 34.66 18.06
C LYS A 4 -19.95 33.92 17.13
N ARG A 5 -20.09 32.59 17.36
CA ARG A 5 -21.18 31.66 16.95
C ARG A 5 -21.11 31.08 15.53
N GLU A 6 -21.47 29.83 15.23
CA GLU A 6 -22.04 28.71 16.01
C GLU A 6 -21.81 27.34 15.32
N ARG A 7 -22.22 26.27 16.00
CA ARG A 7 -22.03 24.84 15.76
C ARG A 7 -23.37 24.18 15.40
N GLU A 8 -23.47 23.42 14.30
CA GLU A 8 -24.44 22.33 14.03
C GLU A 8 -23.80 21.44 12.93
N ASN A 9 -23.58 20.11 12.98
CA ASN A 9 -24.27 18.92 13.48
C ASN A 9 -25.50 18.50 12.63
N THR A 10 -25.34 17.56 11.70
CA THR A 10 -26.31 16.47 11.40
C THR A 10 -25.69 15.34 10.52
N PRO A 11 -26.04 14.06 10.78
CA PRO A 11 -25.69 12.88 9.97
C PRO A 11 -26.90 12.28 9.21
N SER A 12 -26.68 11.16 8.48
CA SER A 12 -27.66 10.25 7.81
C SER A 12 -28.01 10.65 6.36
N SER A 13 -28.38 9.79 5.41
CA SER A 13 -28.48 8.33 5.23
C SER A 13 -28.96 8.18 3.77
N SER A 14 -28.51 7.18 3.01
CA SER A 14 -29.41 6.47 2.09
C SER A 14 -28.76 5.21 1.56
N SER A 15 -29.33 4.11 2.04
CA SER A 15 -29.33 2.77 1.46
C SER A 15 -29.93 2.75 0.06
N SER A 16 -29.36 1.96 -0.85
CA SER A 16 -30.12 1.36 -1.95
C SER A 16 -29.74 -0.12 -2.07
N SER A 17 -30.57 -0.92 -1.42
CA SER A 17 -30.79 -2.34 -1.64
C SER A 17 -31.06 -2.63 -3.12
N LEU A 18 -30.38 -3.62 -3.69
CA LEU A 18 -30.79 -4.25 -4.94
C LEU A 18 -30.82 -5.77 -4.75
N SER A 19 -31.99 -6.30 -5.07
CA SER A 19 -32.52 -7.60 -4.68
C SER A 19 -31.91 -8.81 -5.38
N ASP A 20 -32.04 -9.92 -4.68
CA ASP A 20 -32.24 -11.30 -5.09
C ASP A 20 -32.53 -11.56 -6.57
N LYS A 21 -31.72 -12.44 -7.19
CA LYS A 21 -32.19 -13.42 -8.17
C LYS A 21 -31.52 -14.77 -7.99
N ASP A 22 -32.34 -15.65 -7.44
CA ASP A 22 -32.37 -17.11 -7.57
C ASP A 22 -31.90 -17.61 -8.94
N VAL A 23 -30.91 -18.50 -8.94
CA VAL A 23 -30.71 -19.52 -10.00
C VAL A 23 -30.22 -20.80 -9.34
N LYS A 24 -31.15 -21.49 -8.71
CA LYS A 24 -31.12 -22.94 -8.54
C LYS A 24 -31.49 -23.56 -9.89
N LEU A 25 -30.61 -24.39 -10.47
CA LEU A 25 -30.97 -25.56 -11.30
C LEU A 25 -29.70 -26.30 -11.80
N MET A 26 -29.50 -27.48 -11.21
CA MET A 26 -29.21 -28.77 -11.85
C MET A 26 -28.01 -28.87 -12.83
N MET A 27 -26.99 -29.62 -12.42
CA MET A 27 -26.30 -30.54 -13.33
C MET A 27 -25.69 -31.72 -12.56
N ASP A 28 -26.53 -32.71 -12.23
CA ASP A 28 -26.08 -34.08 -12.06
C ASP A 28 -25.59 -34.60 -13.42
N GLY A 29 -24.33 -35.03 -13.51
CA GLY A 29 -23.87 -35.71 -14.71
C GLY A 29 -22.36 -35.68 -14.96
N GLN A 30 -21.76 -36.85 -14.77
CA GLN A 30 -20.49 -37.32 -15.34
C GLN A 30 -19.20 -36.99 -14.58
N ILE A 31 -18.78 -37.97 -13.76
CA ILE A 31 -17.39 -38.24 -13.43
C ILE A 31 -16.63 -38.51 -14.73
N LYS A 32 -16.08 -37.45 -15.35
CA LYS A 32 -15.16 -37.57 -16.47
C LYS A 32 -13.79 -37.99 -15.94
N LYS A 33 -13.33 -39.16 -16.37
CA LYS A 33 -12.01 -39.73 -16.11
C LYS A 33 -10.93 -38.65 -16.22
N LYS A 34 -10.21 -38.41 -15.11
CA LYS A 34 -9.07 -37.48 -15.05
C LYS A 34 -7.99 -37.94 -16.04
N LYS A 35 -7.92 -37.28 -17.20
CA LYS A 35 -6.77 -37.36 -18.11
C LYS A 35 -5.57 -36.83 -17.34
N LYS A 36 -4.57 -37.69 -17.07
CA LYS A 36 -3.32 -37.30 -16.41
C LYS A 36 -2.66 -36.20 -17.27
N MET A 37 -2.68 -34.97 -16.78
CA MET A 37 -1.92 -33.88 -17.39
C MET A 37 -0.42 -34.20 -17.26
N PRO A 38 0.41 -33.81 -18.23
CA PRO A 38 1.87 -33.90 -18.09
C PRO A 38 2.32 -33.07 -16.87
N PRO A 39 3.37 -33.49 -16.15
CA PRO A 39 3.86 -32.76 -14.99
C PRO A 39 4.22 -31.34 -15.41
N SER A 40 3.46 -30.37 -14.91
CA SER A 40 3.78 -28.95 -15.02
C SER A 40 5.22 -28.78 -14.55
N SER A 41 6.08 -28.25 -15.43
CA SER A 41 7.45 -27.90 -15.10
C SER A 41 7.49 -27.12 -13.78
N PRO A 42 8.45 -27.39 -12.87
CA PRO A 42 8.50 -26.71 -11.59
C PRO A 42 8.59 -25.20 -11.83
N LYS A 43 7.54 -24.48 -11.42
CA LYS A 43 7.53 -23.02 -11.43
C LYS A 43 8.69 -22.57 -10.54
N LYS A 44 9.57 -21.71 -11.06
CA LYS A 44 10.67 -21.12 -10.30
C LYS A 44 10.07 -20.49 -9.04
N THR A 45 10.34 -21.09 -7.88
CA THR A 45 9.95 -20.52 -6.59
C THR A 45 10.65 -19.18 -6.45
N LYS A 46 9.89 -18.12 -6.18
CA LYS A 46 10.48 -16.80 -5.92
C LYS A 46 11.41 -16.93 -4.72
N THR A 47 12.67 -16.57 -4.90
CA THR A 47 13.66 -16.58 -3.83
C THR A 47 13.20 -15.60 -2.75
N SER A 48 13.16 -16.05 -1.51
CA SER A 48 12.93 -15.19 -0.34
C SER A 48 14.14 -14.28 -0.16
N TRP A 49 13.89 -13.02 0.22
CA TRP A 49 14.95 -12.07 0.54
C TRP A 49 15.82 -12.59 1.68
N THR A 50 17.13 -12.55 1.48
CA THR A 50 18.09 -12.84 2.54
C THR A 50 18.38 -11.59 3.36
N ALA A 51 18.78 -11.75 4.62
CA ALA A 51 19.10 -10.61 5.49
C ALA A 51 20.23 -9.71 4.92
N ALA A 52 21.16 -10.30 4.16
CA ALA A 52 22.24 -9.56 3.50
C ALA A 52 21.73 -8.70 2.33
N GLU A 53 20.79 -9.23 1.54
CA GLU A 53 20.13 -8.48 0.47
C GLU A 53 19.23 -7.37 1.03
N GLU A 54 18.54 -7.63 2.14
CA GLU A 54 17.75 -6.60 2.82
C GLU A 54 18.63 -5.47 3.35
N ALA A 55 19.80 -5.78 3.93
CA ALA A 55 20.73 -4.78 4.43
C ALA A 55 21.26 -3.88 3.30
N THR A 56 21.69 -4.49 2.19
CA THR A 56 22.18 -3.74 1.01
C THR A 56 21.08 -2.94 0.34
N PHE A 57 19.85 -3.47 0.30
CA PHE A 57 18.69 -2.76 -0.21
C PHE A 57 18.32 -1.54 0.65
N LYS A 58 18.28 -1.71 1.99
CA LYS A 58 18.06 -0.61 2.94
C LYS A 58 19.11 0.48 2.80
N GLU A 59 20.38 0.10 2.68
CA GLU A 59 21.48 1.06 2.51
C GLU A 59 21.38 1.83 1.19
N GLY A 60 21.07 1.13 0.08
CA GLY A 60 20.85 1.76 -1.22
C GLY A 60 19.73 2.81 -1.18
N ILE A 61 18.59 2.49 -0.56
CA ILE A 61 17.50 3.44 -0.37
C ILE A 61 17.97 4.64 0.47
N ASN A 62 18.71 4.41 1.55
CA ASN A 62 19.18 5.49 2.43
C ASN A 62 20.06 6.49 1.68
N VAL A 63 20.94 6.02 0.79
CA VAL A 63 21.80 6.89 -0.03
C VAL A 63 20.98 7.73 -1.02
N VAL A 64 20.01 7.10 -1.70
CA VAL A 64 19.14 7.80 -2.67
C VAL A 64 18.33 8.88 -1.96
N VAL A 65 17.70 8.53 -0.84
CA VAL A 65 16.86 9.45 -0.08
C VAL A 65 17.68 10.64 0.44
N LYS A 66 18.88 10.41 1.02
CA LYS A 66 19.74 11.52 1.47
C LYS A 66 20.13 12.49 0.35
N ARG A 67 20.29 12.00 -0.89
CA ARG A 67 20.70 12.83 -2.04
C ARG A 67 19.55 13.54 -2.74
N HIS A 68 18.40 12.88 -2.86
CA HIS A 68 17.31 13.36 -3.71
C HIS A 68 16.07 13.87 -2.96
N LEU A 69 15.86 13.46 -1.70
CA LEU A 69 14.62 13.76 -0.98
C LEU A 69 14.38 15.26 -0.81
N TRP A 70 15.42 16.03 -0.45
CA TRP A 70 15.28 17.48 -0.34
C TRP A 70 15.01 18.14 -1.69
N THR A 71 15.64 17.67 -2.76
CA THR A 71 15.50 18.24 -4.10
C THR A 71 14.06 18.16 -4.61
N GLU A 72 13.36 17.06 -4.30
CA GLU A 72 11.95 16.87 -4.64
C GLU A 72 11.03 17.66 -3.71
N LEU A 73 11.26 17.60 -2.40
CA LEU A 73 10.33 18.16 -1.39
C LEU A 73 10.46 19.67 -1.18
N LYS A 74 11.52 20.32 -1.66
CA LYS A 74 11.70 21.78 -1.48
C LYS A 74 10.62 22.62 -2.16
N ASN A 75 9.93 22.07 -3.17
CA ASN A 75 8.87 22.76 -3.90
C ASN A 75 7.52 22.71 -3.17
N ASP A 76 7.37 21.78 -2.22
CA ASP A 76 6.16 21.67 -1.41
C ASP A 76 6.20 22.69 -0.27
N PRO A 77 5.23 23.61 -0.16
CA PRO A 77 5.25 24.68 0.83
C PRO A 77 5.24 24.15 2.28
N GLN A 78 4.62 22.99 2.54
CA GLN A 78 4.63 22.38 3.88
C GLN A 78 5.98 21.77 4.25
N MET A 79 6.69 21.20 3.28
CA MET A 79 7.99 20.56 3.52
C MET A 79 9.12 21.59 3.52
N ALA A 80 9.00 22.65 2.70
CA ALA A 80 9.90 23.79 2.71
C ALA A 80 9.94 24.49 4.08
N GLN A 81 8.81 24.60 4.79
CA GLN A 81 8.77 25.14 6.16
C GLN A 81 9.60 24.32 7.17
N ARG A 82 9.72 23.01 6.97
CA ARG A 82 10.55 22.13 7.82
C ARG A 82 12.04 22.24 7.47
N GLY A 83 12.35 22.62 6.24
CA GLY A 83 13.70 22.76 5.71
C GLY A 83 14.41 21.42 5.49
N ALA A 84 15.54 21.47 4.79
CA ALA A 84 16.33 20.30 4.44
C ALA A 84 16.72 19.45 5.65
N ASN A 85 17.10 20.10 6.75
CA ASN A 85 17.56 19.41 7.95
C ASN A 85 16.42 18.68 8.69
N GLY A 86 15.23 19.30 8.78
CA GLY A 86 14.06 18.68 9.40
C GLY A 86 13.61 17.42 8.65
N ILE A 87 13.62 17.48 7.32
CA ILE A 87 13.30 16.34 6.45
C ILE A 87 14.34 15.22 6.59
N ALA A 88 15.63 15.56 6.59
CA ALA A 88 16.69 14.58 6.75
C ALA A 88 16.65 13.88 8.12
N GLN A 89 16.42 14.63 9.21
CA GLN A 89 16.27 14.04 10.54
C GLN A 89 15.01 13.18 10.66
N HIS A 90 13.91 13.59 10.03
CA HIS A 90 12.69 12.79 10.00
C HIS A 90 12.91 11.46 9.29
N TRP A 91 13.63 11.47 8.16
CA TRP A 91 14.03 10.23 7.47
C TRP A 91 14.93 9.34 8.34
N ILE A 92 15.92 9.89 9.03
CA ILE A 92 16.80 9.12 9.92
C ILE A 92 16.00 8.45 11.05
N ALA A 93 15.04 9.16 11.62
CA ALA A 93 14.16 8.61 12.66
C ALA A 93 13.29 7.46 12.12
N LEU A 94 12.77 7.58 10.90
CA LEU A 94 12.03 6.50 10.22
C LEU A 94 12.93 5.29 9.93
N TYR A 95 14.13 5.54 9.41
CA TYR A 95 15.10 4.50 9.09
C TYR A 95 15.52 3.70 10.32
N LYS A 96 15.68 4.37 11.48
CA LYS A 96 16.01 3.71 12.75
C LYS A 96 14.89 2.79 13.28
N ARG A 97 13.64 3.00 12.83
CA ARG A 97 12.48 2.19 13.23
C ARG A 97 12.28 0.94 12.35
N MET A 98 12.92 0.88 11.19
CA MET A 98 12.87 -0.27 10.25
C MET A 98 13.94 -1.32 10.55
#